data_AF-A0A4P6U726-F1
#
_entry.id   AF-A0A4P6U726-F1
#
_cell.length_a   1.000
_cell.length_b   1.000
_cell.length_c   1.000
_cell.angle_alpha   90.00
_cell.angle_beta   90.00
_cell.angle_gamma   90.00
#
_symmetry.space_group_name_H-M   'P 1'
#
loop_
_entity.id
_entity.type
_entity.pdbx_description
1 polymer ?
#
loop_
_entity_poly.entity_id
_entity_poly.type
_entity_poly.pdbx_seq_one_letter_code
_entity_poly.pdbx_strand_id
1 'polypeptide(L)'
;MSVSVARRSAAGVAVSAAAVGLVLVSAGPATAHNTTTNFNNACVARTGTFIGNIHQPSQAASVSVDHPGSTPGAYIIKPGPQTVPTSASGGTVVNLSRIAVVFKIDPATYVSSSVVPGSSTNVSGTPQLTRVDINLNEDPAGSYLALHGGATIRDAVEKIPAIDANSPDAGLTALAGTTFTLPSVEVVTTAPAGVNPPVYAKTDGNSGLYGSTKNYLTFLSKATHPLLPGPQYVPTMCMPSDMPVPPRGNSDLNTAIPLNGGAGNLH
;
A
#
# COMPACT_ATOMS: atom_id res chain seq x y z
N MET A 1 -49.71 -58.49 58.05
CA MET A 1 -49.80 -57.02 58.24
C MET A 1 -49.71 -56.36 56.88
N SER A 2 -50.62 -55.41 56.64
CA SER A 2 -50.74 -54.46 55.52
C SER A 2 -50.99 -54.98 54.10
N VAL A 3 -52.08 -54.45 53.55
CA VAL A 3 -52.82 -54.76 52.33
C VAL A 3 -52.67 -53.58 51.36
N SER A 4 -52.55 -53.88 50.06
CA SER A 4 -52.97 -53.15 48.84
C SER A 4 -52.72 -51.64 48.64
N VAL A 5 -52.35 -51.22 47.42
CA VAL A 5 -53.26 -50.79 46.33
C VAL A 5 -52.45 -50.27 45.13
N ALA A 6 -52.88 -50.66 43.93
CA ALA A 6 -52.35 -50.30 42.62
C ALA A 6 -52.84 -48.92 42.11
N ARG A 7 -52.15 -48.33 41.13
CA ARG A 7 -52.82 -47.64 40.02
C ARG A 7 -52.01 -47.66 38.72
N ARG A 8 -52.76 -47.95 37.66
CA ARG A 8 -52.41 -48.15 36.24
C ARG A 8 -52.62 -46.83 35.46
N SER A 9 -52.19 -46.85 34.19
CA SER A 9 -52.54 -45.94 33.06
C SER A 9 -51.58 -44.75 32.87
N ALA A 10 -51.19 -44.30 31.67
CA ALA A 10 -51.62 -44.60 30.31
C ALA A 10 -50.47 -44.31 29.31
N ALA A 11 -50.57 -44.90 28.11
CA ALA A 11 -49.70 -44.66 26.97
C ALA A 11 -49.85 -43.25 26.40
N GLY A 12 -48.76 -42.73 25.81
CA GLY A 12 -48.77 -41.59 24.90
C GLY A 12 -47.72 -41.80 23.83
N VAL A 13 -48.16 -42.20 22.63
CA VAL A 13 -47.37 -42.16 21.40
C VAL A 13 -47.44 -40.75 20.83
N ALA A 14 -46.31 -40.13 20.53
CA ALA A 14 -46.24 -38.96 19.65
C ALA A 14 -44.89 -38.89 18.90
N VAL A 15 -44.94 -39.39 17.66
CA VAL A 15 -44.37 -38.87 16.41
C VAL A 15 -43.23 -37.83 16.48
N SER A 16 -42.07 -38.25 15.97
CA SER A 16 -41.12 -37.58 15.07
C SER A 16 -40.86 -36.07 15.17
N ALA A 17 -39.58 -35.71 15.38
CA ALA A 17 -38.93 -34.68 14.58
C ALA A 17 -37.43 -34.99 14.46
N ALA A 18 -36.98 -35.25 13.23
CA ALA A 18 -35.57 -35.23 12.90
C ALA A 18 -35.06 -33.80 13.11
N ALA A 19 -34.36 -33.57 14.22
CA ALA A 19 -33.55 -32.37 14.35
C ALA A 19 -32.28 -32.58 13.52
N VAL A 20 -32.29 -31.99 12.33
CA VAL A 20 -31.08 -31.63 11.60
C VAL A 20 -30.16 -30.94 12.60
N GLY A 21 -29.01 -31.57 12.90
CA GLY A 21 -27.96 -30.94 13.67
C GLY A 21 -27.47 -29.71 12.92
N LEU A 22 -28.00 -28.55 13.25
CA LEU A 22 -27.36 -27.28 12.94
C LEU A 22 -26.06 -27.27 13.76
N VAL A 23 -24.96 -27.65 13.13
CA VAL A 23 -23.64 -27.26 13.61
C VAL A 23 -23.57 -25.74 13.43
N LEU A 24 -23.99 -25.00 14.45
CA LEU A 24 -23.57 -23.63 14.65
C LEU A 24 -22.05 -23.70 14.82
N VAL A 25 -21.32 -23.53 13.73
CA VAL A 25 -19.91 -23.15 13.80
C VAL A 25 -19.92 -21.78 14.46
N SER A 26 -19.69 -21.76 15.78
CA SER A 26 -19.38 -20.54 16.50
C SER A 26 -18.06 -20.03 15.91
N ALA A 27 -18.15 -19.16 14.89
CA ALA A 27 -17.02 -18.36 14.48
C ALA A 27 -16.59 -17.58 15.72
N GLY A 28 -15.42 -17.93 16.28
CA GLY A 28 -14.85 -17.20 17.39
C GLY A 28 -14.74 -15.71 17.04
N PRO A 29 -14.74 -14.82 18.04
CA PRO A 29 -14.56 -13.39 17.79
C PRO A 29 -13.27 -13.17 16.99
N ALA A 30 -13.36 -12.42 15.89
CA ALA A 30 -12.19 -12.03 15.12
C ALA A 30 -11.22 -11.30 16.06
N THR A 31 -10.05 -11.89 16.30
CA THR A 31 -9.06 -11.29 17.19
C THR A 31 -8.33 -10.21 16.40
N ALA A 32 -8.24 -9.01 16.96
CA ALA A 32 -7.48 -7.93 16.33
C ALA A 32 -6.01 -8.34 16.20
N HIS A 33 -5.43 -8.15 15.03
CA HIS A 33 -4.03 -8.46 14.77
C HIS A 33 -3.40 -7.39 13.88
N ASN A 34 -2.16 -7.01 14.18
CA ASN A 34 -1.39 -6.04 13.41
C ASN A 34 -0.07 -6.69 12.98
N THR A 35 0.23 -6.64 11.69
CA THR A 35 1.53 -7.01 11.15
C THR A 35 2.23 -5.79 10.60
N THR A 36 3.44 -5.50 11.08
CA THR A 36 4.27 -4.42 10.55
C THR A 36 5.46 -5.02 9.82
N THR A 37 5.57 -4.69 8.53
CA THR A 37 6.64 -5.14 7.66
C THR A 37 7.58 -3.98 7.40
N ASN A 38 8.84 -4.12 7.85
CA ASN A 38 9.90 -3.15 7.63
C ASN A 38 10.77 -3.58 6.44
N PHE A 39 11.15 -2.63 5.61
CA PHE A 39 12.00 -2.86 4.45
C PHE A 39 12.78 -1.59 4.08
N ASN A 40 13.69 -1.69 3.12
CA ASN A 40 14.36 -0.54 2.53
C ASN A 40 13.85 -0.25 1.12
N ASN A 41 13.89 1.02 0.75
CA ASN A 41 13.60 1.51 -0.59
C ASN A 41 14.88 1.79 -1.37
N ALA A 42 14.97 1.19 -2.55
CA ALA A 42 15.88 1.55 -3.60
C ALA A 42 15.21 2.58 -4.52
N CYS A 43 15.64 3.83 -4.43
CA CYS A 43 15.09 4.91 -5.24
C CYS A 43 16.10 5.40 -6.30
N VAL A 44 15.57 5.84 -7.44
CA VAL A 44 16.33 6.58 -8.45
C VAL A 44 15.52 7.76 -8.96
N ALA A 45 16.17 8.91 -9.02
CA ALA A 45 15.62 10.09 -9.67
C ALA A 45 16.12 10.14 -11.12
N ARG A 46 15.21 10.12 -12.09
CA ARG A 46 15.53 10.12 -13.52
C ARG A 46 15.56 11.55 -14.05
N THR A 47 16.75 12.12 -14.07
CA THR A 47 17.05 13.52 -14.43
C THR A 47 17.38 13.71 -15.91
N GLY A 48 17.36 12.65 -16.72
CA GLY A 48 17.78 12.71 -18.11
C GLY A 48 19.29 12.90 -18.28
N THR A 49 19.71 13.56 -19.37
CA THR A 49 21.11 13.57 -19.85
C THR A 49 22.02 14.60 -19.18
N PHE A 50 21.50 15.62 -18.50
CA PHE A 50 22.31 16.77 -18.08
C PHE A 50 23.09 16.55 -16.78
N ILE A 51 22.49 15.89 -15.77
CA ILE A 51 23.15 15.61 -14.47
C ILE A 51 23.29 14.10 -14.18
N GLY A 52 22.80 13.23 -15.08
CA GLY A 52 22.77 11.79 -14.89
C GLY A 52 21.80 11.34 -13.81
N ASN A 53 21.29 10.11 -13.89
CA ASN A 53 20.33 9.61 -12.91
C ASN A 53 20.94 9.60 -11.50
N ILE A 54 20.14 9.98 -10.52
CA ILE A 54 20.57 10.09 -9.13
C ILE A 54 20.09 8.85 -8.38
N HIS A 55 21.02 7.96 -8.05
CA HIS A 55 20.75 6.79 -7.22
C HIS A 55 20.78 7.21 -5.75
N GLN A 56 19.64 7.13 -5.08
CA GLN A 56 19.53 7.58 -3.69
C GLN A 56 20.01 6.48 -2.73
N PRO A 57 20.62 6.83 -1.59
CA PRO A 57 20.86 5.87 -0.51
C PRO A 57 19.57 5.15 -0.12
N SER A 58 19.68 3.90 0.30
CA SER A 58 18.53 3.12 0.73
C SER A 58 17.79 3.83 1.87
N GLN A 59 16.47 4.00 1.71
CA GLN A 59 15.62 4.69 2.68
C GLN A 59 14.80 3.65 3.45
N ALA A 60 14.79 3.73 4.78
CA ALA A 60 13.95 2.86 5.58
C ALA A 60 12.46 3.14 5.30
N ALA A 61 11.67 2.07 5.20
CA ALA A 61 10.24 2.12 4.99
C ALA A 61 9.54 1.01 5.75
N SER A 62 8.25 1.21 5.98
CA SER A 62 7.41 0.18 6.57
C SER A 62 5.98 0.30 6.09
N VAL A 63 5.25 -0.80 6.19
CA VAL A 63 3.80 -0.82 6.06
C VAL A 63 3.25 -1.70 7.18
N SER A 64 2.25 -1.19 7.89
CA SER A 64 1.48 -1.99 8.85
C SER A 64 0.14 -2.37 8.26
N VAL A 65 -0.33 -3.59 8.52
CA VAL A 65 -1.66 -4.06 8.16
C VAL A 65 -2.38 -4.43 9.45
N ASP A 66 -3.43 -3.67 9.76
CA ASP A 66 -4.24 -3.85 10.96
C ASP A 66 -5.56 -4.51 10.59
N HIS A 67 -5.90 -5.60 11.28
CA HIS A 67 -7.21 -6.24 11.23
C HIS A 67 -8.02 -5.81 12.45
N PRO A 68 -8.94 -4.84 12.33
CA PRO A 68 -9.78 -4.46 13.46
C PRO A 68 -10.71 -5.64 13.80
N GLY A 69 -10.62 -6.15 15.03
CA GLY A 69 -11.51 -7.23 15.50
C GLY A 69 -13.01 -6.87 15.49
N SER A 70 -13.34 -5.58 15.35
CA SER A 70 -14.71 -5.06 15.27
C SER A 70 -15.38 -5.22 13.91
N THR A 71 -14.61 -5.44 12.84
CA THR A 71 -15.15 -5.48 11.46
C THR A 71 -14.60 -6.70 10.73
N PRO A 72 -15.22 -7.88 10.89
CA PRO A 72 -14.83 -9.07 10.15
C PRO A 72 -14.75 -8.79 8.65
N GLY A 73 -13.66 -9.23 8.01
CA GLY A 73 -13.45 -9.03 6.59
C GLY A 73 -12.85 -7.68 6.20
N ALA A 74 -12.55 -6.77 7.14
CA ALA A 74 -11.87 -5.51 6.83
C ALA A 74 -10.43 -5.49 7.38
N TYR A 75 -9.53 -4.81 6.68
CA TYR A 75 -8.19 -4.51 7.15
C TYR A 75 -7.75 -3.11 6.74
N ILE A 76 -6.81 -2.53 7.48
CA ILE A 76 -6.30 -1.18 7.28
C ILE A 76 -4.81 -1.25 6.94
N ILE A 77 -4.46 -0.85 5.72
CA ILE A 77 -3.09 -0.66 5.28
C ILE A 77 -2.60 0.71 5.76
N LYS A 78 -1.49 0.76 6.48
CA LYS A 78 -0.90 1.96 7.07
C LYS A 78 0.53 2.14 6.54
N PRO A 79 0.75 3.02 5.55
CA PRO A 79 2.09 3.40 5.16
C PRO A 79 2.85 3.99 6.36
N GLY A 80 4.06 3.52 6.60
CA GLY A 80 4.93 4.03 7.64
C GLY A 80 5.42 5.45 7.36
N PRO A 81 6.01 6.12 8.37
CA PRO A 81 6.58 7.44 8.20
C PRO A 81 7.74 7.42 7.18
N GLN A 82 7.87 8.51 6.43
CA GLN A 82 8.95 8.77 5.47
C GLN A 82 9.50 10.18 5.71
N THR A 83 10.81 10.35 5.65
CA THR A 83 11.45 11.66 5.80
C THR A 83 11.86 12.20 4.45
N VAL A 84 11.42 13.41 4.12
CA VAL A 84 11.89 14.11 2.92
C VAL A 84 13.28 14.68 3.20
N PRO A 85 14.34 14.29 2.48
CA PRO A 85 15.66 14.86 2.69
C PRO A 85 15.66 16.36 2.36
N THR A 86 16.58 17.12 2.96
CA THR A 86 16.78 18.55 2.64
C THR A 86 17.78 18.76 1.51
N SER A 87 18.56 17.74 1.16
CA SER A 87 19.53 17.80 0.07
C SER A 87 19.67 16.45 -0.63
N ALA A 88 20.00 16.50 -1.92
CA ALA A 88 20.33 15.33 -2.73
C ALA A 88 21.23 15.75 -3.89
N SER A 89 22.34 15.02 -4.10
CA SER A 89 23.25 15.22 -5.25
C SER A 89 23.71 16.68 -5.46
N GLY A 90 24.01 17.40 -4.37
CA GLY A 90 24.47 18.79 -4.41
C GLY A 90 23.34 19.83 -4.61
N GLY A 91 22.10 19.40 -4.79
CA GLY A 91 20.92 20.25 -4.82
C GLY A 91 20.20 20.32 -3.47
N THR A 92 19.45 21.40 -3.25
CA THR A 92 18.56 21.58 -2.11
C THR A 92 17.17 21.07 -2.49
N VAL A 93 16.67 20.07 -1.75
CA VAL A 93 15.31 19.55 -1.97
C VAL A 93 14.32 20.53 -1.35
N VAL A 94 13.23 20.81 -2.07
CA VAL A 94 12.18 21.73 -1.65
C VAL A 94 10.97 20.97 -1.14
N ASN A 95 10.47 20.01 -1.94
CA ASN A 95 9.35 19.16 -1.60
C ASN A 95 9.30 17.92 -2.49
N LEU A 96 8.48 16.96 -2.09
CA LEU A 96 7.95 15.91 -2.95
C LEU A 96 6.54 16.32 -3.37
N SER A 97 6.16 16.05 -4.62
CA SER A 97 4.78 16.22 -5.10
C SER A 97 4.35 15.00 -5.91
N ARG A 98 3.04 14.92 -6.21
CA ARG A 98 2.43 13.79 -6.94
C ARG A 98 2.80 12.43 -6.34
N ILE A 99 2.89 12.36 -5.01
CA ILE A 99 3.21 11.11 -4.32
C ILE A 99 2.11 10.09 -4.62
N ALA A 100 2.51 8.91 -5.08
CA ALA A 100 1.64 7.78 -5.34
C ALA A 100 2.25 6.50 -4.77
N VAL A 101 1.41 5.69 -4.13
CA VAL A 101 1.80 4.36 -3.66
C VAL A 101 0.78 3.32 -4.14
N VAL A 102 1.26 2.15 -4.55
CA VAL A 102 0.44 1.09 -5.14
C VAL A 102 0.62 -0.21 -4.39
N PHE A 103 -0.49 -0.73 -3.87
CA PHE A 103 -0.56 -2.02 -3.18
C PHE A 103 -1.23 -3.04 -4.09
N LYS A 104 -0.78 -4.29 -4.00
CA LYS A 104 -1.49 -5.42 -4.58
C LYS A 104 -2.44 -5.99 -3.53
N ILE A 105 -3.65 -6.25 -3.98
CA ILE A 105 -4.76 -6.81 -3.21
C ILE A 105 -5.21 -8.11 -3.88
N ASP A 106 -5.99 -8.91 -3.16
CA ASP A 106 -6.67 -10.05 -3.75
C ASP A 106 -7.98 -9.60 -4.44
N PRO A 107 -8.06 -9.62 -5.78
CA PRO A 107 -9.25 -9.18 -6.49
C PRO A 107 -10.46 -10.07 -6.26
N ALA A 108 -10.27 -11.33 -5.85
CA ALA A 108 -11.35 -12.30 -5.67
C ALA A 108 -12.13 -12.08 -4.38
N THR A 109 -11.47 -11.54 -3.36
CA THR A 109 -12.07 -11.26 -2.06
C THR A 109 -12.41 -9.78 -1.86
N TYR A 110 -11.88 -8.87 -2.69
CA TYR A 110 -12.15 -7.43 -2.60
C TYR A 110 -13.64 -7.06 -2.78
N VAL A 111 -14.15 -6.21 -1.87
CA VAL A 111 -15.50 -5.62 -1.94
C VAL A 111 -15.42 -4.12 -2.19
N SER A 112 -14.69 -3.41 -1.33
CA SER A 112 -14.56 -1.95 -1.40
C SER A 112 -13.29 -1.49 -0.70
N SER A 113 -12.96 -0.22 -0.88
CA SER A 113 -11.89 0.42 -0.12
C SER A 113 -12.17 1.91 0.05
N SER A 114 -11.55 2.50 1.07
CA SER A 114 -11.68 3.92 1.36
C SER A 114 -10.40 4.46 2.00
N VAL A 115 -10.20 5.77 1.89
CA VAL A 115 -9.15 6.46 2.64
C VAL A 115 -9.64 6.69 4.07
N VAL A 116 -8.85 6.28 5.06
CA VAL A 116 -9.19 6.52 6.47
C VAL A 116 -8.99 8.01 6.80
N PRO A 117 -10.05 8.76 7.17
CA PRO A 117 -9.93 10.20 7.42
C PRO A 117 -8.97 10.52 8.58
N GLY A 118 -8.19 11.60 8.43
CA GLY A 118 -7.29 12.09 9.48
C GLY A 118 -6.06 11.21 9.76
N SER A 119 -5.78 10.20 8.94
CA SER A 119 -4.68 9.25 9.14
C SER A 119 -3.32 9.71 8.59
N SER A 120 -3.28 10.80 7.82
CA SER A 120 -2.05 11.37 7.26
C SER A 120 -1.47 12.48 8.14
N THR A 121 -0.16 12.68 8.05
CA THR A 121 0.56 13.76 8.74
C THR A 121 1.57 14.40 7.80
N ASN A 122 1.69 15.73 7.86
CA ASN A 122 2.63 16.52 7.04
C ASN A 122 2.55 16.25 5.52
N VAL A 123 1.38 15.82 5.03
CA VAL A 123 1.03 15.69 3.62
C VAL A 123 -0.12 16.63 3.32
N SER A 124 -0.03 17.38 2.23
CA SER A 124 -1.14 18.17 1.69
C SER A 124 -1.70 17.54 0.40
N GLY A 125 -2.87 18.03 -0.02
CA GLY A 125 -3.61 17.49 -1.17
C GLY A 125 -4.73 16.55 -0.76
N THR A 126 -5.67 16.32 -1.68
CA THR A 126 -6.80 15.41 -1.45
C THR A 126 -6.42 14.00 -1.87
N PRO A 127 -6.38 13.02 -0.97
CA PRO A 127 -6.10 11.65 -1.35
C PRO A 127 -7.24 11.06 -2.17
N GLN A 128 -6.86 10.27 -3.17
CA GLN A 128 -7.71 9.51 -4.06
C GLN A 128 -7.24 8.07 -4.02
N LEU A 129 -8.20 7.16 -4.18
CA LEU A 129 -7.96 5.73 -4.12
C LEU A 129 -8.61 5.09 -5.35
N THR A 130 -7.79 4.49 -6.19
CA THR A 130 -8.22 3.98 -7.49
C THR A 130 -7.80 2.53 -7.65
N ARG A 131 -8.73 1.67 -8.07
CA ARG A 131 -8.43 0.28 -8.42
C ARG A 131 -7.87 0.24 -9.84
N VAL A 132 -6.74 -0.45 -10.03
CA VAL A 132 -5.98 -0.40 -11.29
C VAL A 132 -5.49 -1.77 -11.73
N ASP A 133 -5.23 -1.90 -13.03
CA ASP A 133 -4.57 -3.05 -13.64
C ASP A 133 -3.04 -3.02 -13.41
N ILE A 134 -2.33 -4.02 -13.92
CA ILE A 134 -0.86 -4.08 -13.82
C ILE A 134 -0.13 -2.94 -14.55
N ASN A 135 -0.81 -2.28 -15.49
CA ASN A 135 -0.32 -1.16 -16.27
C ASN A 135 -0.69 0.20 -15.66
N LEU A 136 -1.35 0.23 -14.49
CA LEU A 136 -1.84 1.44 -13.83
C LEU A 136 -2.97 2.13 -14.62
N ASN A 137 -3.73 1.38 -15.41
CA ASN A 137 -5.02 1.85 -15.93
C ASN A 137 -6.12 1.58 -14.90
N GLU A 138 -7.09 2.49 -14.81
CA GLU A 138 -8.25 2.29 -13.94
C GLU A 138 -9.02 1.04 -14.38
N ASP A 139 -9.21 0.12 -13.44
CA ASP A 139 -9.86 -1.16 -13.68
C ASP A 139 -10.64 -1.57 -12.43
N PRO A 140 -11.99 -1.56 -12.47
CA PRO A 140 -12.82 -2.04 -11.38
C PRO A 140 -12.59 -3.50 -11.02
N ALA A 141 -11.95 -4.32 -11.86
CA ALA A 141 -11.55 -5.71 -11.59
C ALA A 141 -10.04 -5.85 -11.29
N GLY A 142 -9.30 -4.73 -11.24
CA GLY A 142 -7.85 -4.71 -11.10
C GLY A 142 -7.33 -5.40 -9.83
N SER A 143 -6.10 -5.89 -9.85
CA SER A 143 -5.47 -6.52 -8.69
C SER A 143 -4.69 -5.54 -7.80
N TYR A 144 -4.76 -4.24 -8.09
CA TYR A 144 -3.99 -3.23 -7.40
C TYR A 144 -4.87 -2.07 -6.95
N LEU A 145 -4.42 -1.44 -5.87
CA LEU A 145 -5.03 -0.28 -5.26
C LEU A 145 -3.99 0.83 -5.18
N ALA A 146 -4.25 1.93 -5.87
CA ALA A 146 -3.34 3.06 -5.96
C ALA A 146 -3.86 4.22 -5.11
N LEU A 147 -3.06 4.63 -4.12
CA LEU A 147 -3.27 5.84 -3.33
C LEU A 147 -2.48 6.99 -3.94
N HIS A 148 -3.14 8.05 -4.36
CA HIS A 148 -2.54 9.21 -5.03
C HIS A 148 -3.29 10.52 -4.72
N GLY A 149 -2.87 11.65 -5.29
CA GLY A 149 -3.60 12.93 -5.18
C GLY A 149 -3.97 13.58 -6.51
N GLY A 150 -3.67 12.93 -7.65
CA GLY A 150 -4.09 13.39 -8.98
C GLY A 150 -5.53 13.05 -9.32
N ALA A 151 -6.08 13.65 -10.39
CA ALA A 151 -7.39 13.30 -10.93
C ALA A 151 -7.43 11.86 -11.45
N THR A 152 -6.32 11.39 -12.02
CA THR A 152 -6.08 9.98 -12.34
C THR A 152 -4.75 9.53 -11.75
N ILE A 153 -4.56 8.21 -11.59
CA ILE A 153 -3.27 7.66 -11.22
C ILE A 153 -2.20 8.04 -12.26
N ARG A 154 -2.52 8.03 -13.56
CA ARG A 154 -1.57 8.36 -14.63
C ARG A 154 -1.07 9.79 -14.57
N ASP A 155 -1.87 10.74 -14.06
CA ASP A 155 -1.42 12.11 -13.79
C ASP A 155 -0.33 12.15 -12.70
N ALA A 156 -0.39 11.22 -11.74
CA ALA A 156 0.60 11.10 -10.68
C ALA A 156 1.87 10.36 -11.13
N VAL A 157 1.77 9.37 -12.02
CA VAL A 157 2.90 8.46 -12.34
C VAL A 157 3.55 8.70 -13.72
N GLU A 158 2.79 9.10 -14.75
CA GLU A 158 3.25 9.08 -16.14
C GLU A 158 3.36 10.46 -16.80
N LYS A 159 2.60 11.47 -16.34
CA LYS A 159 2.74 12.86 -16.83
C LYS A 159 3.91 13.61 -16.18
N ILE A 160 5.06 12.95 -16.12
CA ILE A 160 6.29 13.51 -15.56
C ILE A 160 7.29 13.73 -16.70
N PRO A 161 7.54 14.98 -17.12
CA PRO A 161 8.64 15.27 -18.03
C PRO A 161 10.00 14.96 -17.37
N ALA A 162 11.00 14.61 -18.17
CA ALA A 162 12.32 14.15 -17.71
C ALA A 162 13.12 15.18 -16.89
N ILE A 163 12.74 16.46 -16.95
CA ILE A 163 13.01 17.56 -16.03
C ILE A 163 12.09 18.69 -16.52
N ASP A 164 11.30 19.31 -15.66
CA ASP A 164 10.47 20.45 -16.04
C ASP A 164 10.52 21.53 -14.97
N ALA A 165 11.11 22.69 -15.29
CA ALA A 165 11.18 23.82 -14.38
C ALA A 165 9.82 24.49 -14.14
N ASN A 166 8.81 24.18 -14.98
CA ASN A 166 7.49 24.79 -14.95
C ASN A 166 6.40 23.84 -14.44
N SER A 167 6.74 22.63 -14.00
CA SER A 167 5.74 21.70 -13.46
C SER A 167 5.16 22.29 -12.16
N PRO A 168 3.84 22.40 -12.00
CA PRO A 168 3.25 22.82 -10.75
C PRO A 168 3.35 21.70 -9.70
N ASP A 169 3.47 22.10 -8.44
CA ASP A 169 3.21 21.22 -7.31
C ASP A 169 1.73 20.78 -7.36
N ALA A 170 1.48 19.47 -7.34
CA ALA A 170 0.13 18.92 -7.48
C ALA A 170 0.00 17.58 -6.75
N GLY A 171 -1.24 17.20 -6.46
CA GLY A 171 -1.57 15.97 -5.75
C GLY A 171 -1.01 15.92 -4.34
N LEU A 172 -0.65 14.72 -3.87
CA LEU A 172 -0.08 14.55 -2.54
C LEU A 172 1.33 15.14 -2.49
N THR A 173 1.55 16.04 -1.54
CA THR A 173 2.78 16.85 -1.43
C THR A 173 3.31 16.82 0.00
N ALA A 174 4.63 16.71 0.15
CA ALA A 174 5.33 16.72 1.45
C ALA A 174 6.57 17.62 1.38
N LEU A 175 6.81 18.42 2.42
CA LEU A 175 7.89 19.42 2.43
C LEU A 175 9.25 18.82 2.83
N ALA A 176 10.33 19.37 2.29
CA ALA A 176 11.69 18.99 2.68
C ALA A 176 11.94 19.16 4.18
N GLY A 177 12.72 18.25 4.76
CA GLY A 177 13.04 18.24 6.19
C GLY A 177 11.90 17.77 7.10
N THR A 178 10.76 17.39 6.55
CA THR A 178 9.62 16.88 7.34
C THR A 178 9.54 15.36 7.26
N THR A 179 9.06 14.75 8.34
CA THR A 179 8.61 13.36 8.34
C THR A 179 7.11 13.35 8.10
N PHE A 180 6.67 12.64 7.07
CA PHE A 180 5.29 12.57 6.64
C PHE A 180 4.77 11.15 6.70
N THR A 181 3.45 10.99 6.89
CA THR A 181 2.75 9.71 6.73
C THR A 181 1.67 9.88 5.66
N LEU A 182 1.65 8.94 4.71
CA LEU A 182 0.55 8.88 3.75
C LEU A 182 -0.73 8.42 4.45
N PRO A 183 -1.91 8.79 3.92
CA PRO A 183 -3.17 8.29 4.44
C PRO A 183 -3.21 6.76 4.50
N SER A 184 -3.83 6.23 5.54
CA SER A 184 -4.17 4.82 5.64
C SER A 184 -5.34 4.47 4.72
N VAL A 185 -5.39 3.22 4.30
CA VAL A 185 -6.40 2.70 3.39
C VAL A 185 -7.13 1.55 4.08
N GLU A 186 -8.44 1.67 4.23
CA GLU A 186 -9.28 0.56 4.65
C GLU A 186 -9.71 -0.24 3.42
N VAL A 187 -9.60 -1.56 3.49
CA VAL A 187 -10.05 -2.50 2.47
C VAL A 187 -11.06 -3.44 3.11
N VAL A 188 -12.23 -3.54 2.49
CA VAL A 188 -13.27 -4.49 2.87
C VAL A 188 -13.24 -5.66 1.90
N THR A 189 -13.33 -6.86 2.46
CA THR A 189 -13.28 -8.12 1.74
C THR A 189 -14.41 -9.06 2.14
N THR A 190 -14.66 -10.07 1.31
CA THR A 190 -15.55 -11.19 1.61
C THR A 190 -14.86 -12.29 2.43
N ALA A 191 -13.61 -12.10 2.85
CA ALA A 191 -12.89 -13.09 3.62
C ALA A 191 -13.61 -13.37 4.96
N PRO A 192 -13.74 -14.65 5.35
CA PRO A 192 -14.34 -15.01 6.64
C PRO A 192 -13.61 -14.34 7.82
N ALA A 193 -14.32 -14.16 8.93
CA ALA A 193 -13.72 -13.70 10.18
C ALA A 193 -12.49 -14.55 10.54
N GLY A 194 -11.35 -13.90 10.80
CA GLY A 194 -10.08 -14.58 11.13
C GLY A 194 -9.29 -15.10 9.93
N VAL A 195 -9.79 -14.92 8.71
CA VAL A 195 -9.00 -15.11 7.49
C VAL A 195 -8.41 -13.78 7.08
N ASN A 196 -7.10 -13.80 6.84
CA ASN A 196 -6.25 -12.64 6.66
C ASN A 196 -5.80 -12.62 5.19
N PRO A 197 -6.45 -11.84 4.30
CA PRO A 197 -6.04 -11.77 2.90
C PRO A 197 -4.63 -11.23 2.79
N PRO A 198 -3.83 -11.77 1.86
CA PRO A 198 -2.46 -11.33 1.77
C PRO A 198 -2.36 -9.96 1.09
N VAL A 199 -1.48 -9.10 1.60
CA VAL A 199 -1.26 -7.74 1.09
C VAL A 199 0.18 -7.61 0.65
N TYR A 200 0.43 -7.00 -0.51
CA TYR A 200 1.77 -6.91 -1.08
C TYR A 200 2.09 -5.51 -1.58
N ALA A 201 3.37 -5.11 -1.54
CA ALA A 201 3.83 -4.00 -2.37
C ALA A 201 3.81 -4.45 -3.85
N LYS A 202 3.41 -3.56 -4.76
CA LYS A 202 3.40 -3.87 -6.20
C LYS A 202 4.83 -4.06 -6.72
N THR A 203 5.24 -5.32 -6.90
CA THR A 203 6.59 -5.72 -7.29
C THR A 203 6.62 -6.68 -8.48
N ASP A 204 5.45 -7.02 -9.01
CA ASP A 204 5.28 -7.92 -10.13
C ASP A 204 5.50 -7.24 -11.50
N GLY A 205 5.93 -8.04 -12.48
CA GLY A 205 6.25 -7.56 -13.82
C GLY A 205 7.25 -6.39 -13.80
N ASN A 206 6.95 -5.34 -14.57
CA ASN A 206 7.82 -4.16 -14.64
C ASN A 206 7.88 -3.35 -13.34
N SER A 207 7.01 -3.60 -12.35
CA SER A 207 7.05 -2.91 -11.06
C SER A 207 8.19 -3.38 -10.17
N GLY A 208 8.72 -4.58 -10.41
CA GLY A 208 9.90 -5.11 -9.74
C GLY A 208 11.23 -4.68 -10.37
N LEU A 209 11.20 -3.88 -11.44
CA LEU A 209 12.40 -3.40 -12.12
C LEU A 209 12.85 -2.06 -11.55
N TYR A 210 14.15 -1.87 -11.35
CA TYR A 210 14.69 -0.65 -10.76
C TYR A 210 14.53 0.56 -11.69
N GLY A 211 13.93 1.65 -11.19
CA GLY A 211 13.72 2.88 -11.96
C GLY A 211 12.56 2.82 -12.96
N SER A 212 11.65 1.86 -12.78
CA SER A 212 10.45 1.73 -13.59
C SER A 212 9.38 2.71 -13.13
N THR A 213 8.71 3.38 -14.08
CA THR A 213 7.55 4.24 -13.79
C THR A 213 6.40 3.47 -13.15
N LYS A 214 6.42 2.14 -13.17
CA LYS A 214 5.41 1.29 -12.53
C LYS A 214 5.80 0.85 -11.12
N ASN A 215 6.92 1.31 -10.56
CA ASN A 215 7.31 0.95 -9.20
C ASN A 215 6.21 1.29 -8.18
N TYR A 216 6.23 0.59 -7.03
CA TYR A 216 5.17 0.70 -6.04
C TYR A 216 5.07 2.09 -5.41
N LEU A 217 6.17 2.84 -5.32
CA LEU A 217 6.22 4.21 -4.81
C LEU A 217 6.86 5.12 -5.85
N THR A 218 6.17 6.20 -6.19
CA THR A 218 6.62 7.19 -7.17
C THR A 218 6.26 8.60 -6.72
N PHE A 219 7.09 9.57 -7.07
CA PHE A 219 6.84 10.98 -6.80
C PHE A 219 7.69 11.89 -7.69
N LEU A 220 7.33 13.17 -7.72
CA LEU A 220 8.16 14.25 -8.25
C LEU A 220 8.98 14.87 -7.13
N SER A 221 10.30 14.80 -7.25
CA SER A 221 11.21 15.54 -6.37
C SER A 221 11.42 16.92 -6.96
N LYS A 222 11.06 17.97 -6.21
CA LYS A 222 11.43 19.36 -6.54
C LYS A 222 12.73 19.72 -5.83
N ALA A 223 13.75 20.10 -6.59
CA ALA A 223 15.03 20.52 -6.03
C ALA A 223 15.59 21.74 -6.76
N THR A 224 16.33 22.58 -6.07
CA THR A 224 17.12 23.66 -6.66
C THR A 224 18.59 23.27 -6.69
N HIS A 225 19.28 23.60 -7.78
CA HIS A 225 20.71 23.34 -7.92
C HIS A 225 21.43 24.65 -8.28
N PRO A 226 22.57 24.98 -7.65
CA PRO A 226 23.27 26.25 -7.92
C PRO A 226 23.68 26.46 -9.38
N LEU A 227 23.86 25.37 -10.13
CA LEU A 227 24.26 25.39 -11.55
C LEU A 227 23.08 25.36 -12.54
N LEU A 228 21.83 25.28 -12.07
CA LEU A 228 20.65 25.20 -12.93
C LEU A 228 19.71 26.39 -12.70
N PRO A 229 19.11 26.95 -13.76
CA PRO A 229 18.14 28.02 -13.60
C PRO A 229 16.84 27.48 -12.98
N GLY A 230 16.53 27.93 -11.77
CA GLY A 230 15.27 27.65 -11.08
C GLY A 230 15.11 26.22 -10.54
N PRO A 231 13.98 25.94 -9.88
CA PRO A 231 13.65 24.61 -9.38
C PRO A 231 13.50 23.60 -10.52
N GLN A 232 13.97 22.39 -10.29
CA GLN A 232 13.86 21.26 -11.21
C GLN A 232 12.94 20.23 -10.59
N TYR A 233 12.04 19.69 -11.40
CA TYR A 233 11.17 18.58 -11.03
C TYR A 233 11.71 17.30 -11.64
N VAL A 234 11.95 16.28 -10.81
CA VAL A 234 12.56 15.03 -11.25
C VAL A 234 11.68 13.83 -10.86
N PRO A 235 11.27 12.98 -11.81
CA PRO A 235 10.60 11.71 -11.50
C PRO A 235 11.50 10.85 -10.63
N THR A 236 10.95 10.39 -9.52
CA THR A 236 11.63 9.44 -8.63
C THR A 236 10.79 8.18 -8.51
N MET A 237 11.44 7.05 -8.71
CA MET A 237 10.81 5.73 -8.62
C MET A 237 11.54 4.91 -7.57
N CYS A 238 10.76 4.30 -6.69
CA CYS A 238 11.26 3.55 -5.55
C CYS A 238 10.71 2.14 -5.55
N MET A 239 11.59 1.15 -5.41
CA MET A 239 11.21 -0.24 -5.23
C MET A 239 11.73 -0.77 -3.90
N PRO A 240 11.10 -1.80 -3.32
CA PRO A 240 11.57 -2.37 -2.08
C PRO A 240 12.80 -3.24 -2.32
N SER A 241 13.97 -2.81 -1.87
CA SER A 241 15.23 -3.55 -2.05
C SER A 241 16.28 -3.07 -1.03
N ASP A 242 17.04 -4.02 -0.50
CA ASP A 242 18.14 -3.77 0.42
C ASP A 242 19.49 -3.53 -0.28
N MET A 243 19.53 -3.67 -1.62
CA MET A 243 20.78 -3.53 -2.37
C MET A 243 21.37 -2.12 -2.18
N PRO A 244 22.54 -1.89 -1.56
CA PRO A 244 22.99 -0.55 -1.20
C PRO A 244 23.43 0.32 -2.40
N VAL A 245 23.68 1.62 -2.15
CA VAL A 245 24.39 2.51 -3.10
C VAL A 245 25.77 2.85 -2.52
N PRO A 246 26.88 2.52 -3.21
CA PRO A 246 27.04 1.43 -4.18
C PRO A 246 26.69 0.06 -3.57
N PRO A 247 26.33 -0.97 -4.37
CA PRO A 247 26.66 -1.15 -5.78
C PRO A 247 25.64 -0.67 -6.83
N ARG A 248 24.45 -0.14 -6.47
CA ARG A 248 23.47 0.26 -7.51
C ARG A 248 23.93 1.43 -8.39
N GLY A 249 23.70 1.33 -9.69
CA GLY A 249 24.01 2.36 -10.68
C GLY A 249 23.15 2.29 -11.96
N ASN A 250 23.56 3.04 -12.99
CA ASN A 250 22.81 3.14 -14.26
C ASN A 250 22.67 1.80 -14.98
N SER A 251 23.59 0.86 -14.79
CA SER A 251 23.52 -0.50 -15.35
C SER A 251 22.33 -1.31 -14.82
N ASP A 252 21.81 -0.94 -13.66
CA ASP A 252 20.71 -1.66 -13.01
C ASP A 252 19.34 -1.12 -13.43
N LEU A 253 19.29 -0.01 -14.18
CA LEU A 253 18.03 0.57 -14.62
C LEU A 253 17.24 -0.37 -15.51
N ASN A 254 15.97 -0.54 -15.18
CA ASN A 254 15.03 -1.47 -15.79
C ASN A 254 15.46 -2.94 -15.68
N THR A 255 16.34 -3.28 -14.74
CA THR A 255 16.69 -4.65 -14.40
C THR A 255 16.03 -5.08 -13.11
N ALA A 256 15.83 -6.39 -12.94
CA ALA A 256 15.40 -6.94 -11.68
C ALA A 256 16.59 -6.95 -10.71
N ILE A 257 16.48 -6.19 -9.63
CA ILE A 257 17.41 -6.27 -8.50
C ILE A 257 16.77 -7.06 -7.36
N PRO A 258 17.56 -7.66 -6.45
CA PRO A 258 17.03 -8.42 -5.33
C PRO A 258 16.03 -7.59 -4.51
N LEU A 259 14.80 -8.07 -4.43
CA LEU A 259 13.79 -7.49 -3.56
C LEU A 259 14.13 -7.78 -2.10
N ASN A 260 13.74 -6.89 -1.20
CA ASN A 260 13.73 -7.21 0.22
C ASN A 260 12.71 -8.35 0.45
N GLY A 261 13.13 -9.43 1.11
CA GLY A 261 12.29 -10.62 1.34
C GLY A 261 10.97 -10.32 2.07
N GLY A 262 10.88 -9.24 2.84
CA GLY A 262 9.66 -8.81 3.50
C GLY A 262 8.70 -8.00 2.63
N ALA A 263 9.19 -7.23 1.65
CA ALA A 263 8.31 -6.34 0.89
C ALA A 263 7.43 -7.06 -0.15
N GLY A 264 7.84 -8.28 -0.52
CA GLY A 264 7.06 -9.20 -1.34
C GLY A 264 6.00 -9.98 -0.56
N ASN A 265 5.78 -9.70 0.73
CA ASN A 265 4.59 -10.07 1.51
C ASN A 265 4.43 -9.14 2.72
N LEU A 266 3.57 -8.12 2.62
CA LEU A 266 3.36 -7.14 3.70
C LEU A 266 2.53 -7.71 4.85
N HIS A 267 1.74 -8.76 4.58
CA HIS A 267 0.89 -9.49 5.51
C HIS A 267 0.33 -10.72 4.81
#